data_AF-A0A7V4ABY1-F1
#
_entry.id   AF-A0A7V4ABY1-F1
#
_cell.length_a   1.000
_cell.length_b   1.000
_cell.length_c   1.000
_cell.angle_alpha   90.00
_cell.angle_beta   90.00
_cell.angle_gamma   90.00
#
_symmetry.space_group_name_H-M   'P 1'
#
loop_
_entity.id
_entity.type
_entity.pdbx_description
1 polymer ?
#
loop_
_entity_poly.entity_id
_entity_poly.type
_entity_poly.pdbx_seq_one_letter_code
_entity_poly.pdbx_strand_id
1 'polypeptide(L)'
;MNKEEFDSLLIYFPYIYEDPDDESDDTLKGILHREKKIYPDTSFKIQEKLIFEKIREIDYEKILNYNSEILKIIKDIIKYSQDLPENYKKIIETPHGKISINFKDENNVYEGNYILIIDGKGDDFYKECGRGIGVLNFNPFEIIIDFEGNDFYVSKKPFGIGSSFFGASGIFDFKGDDFYKGSYYSIGSGFFGIGILIDKEGNDIYEGEVFSQGAGFFGIGILFDFDGNDLYKLSNYGQGFAGTKGYGIIYDKKGNDSYIAYGKFIHHPLLPDYTRSFAQGFSIGARPFASGGIGVLIDGEGNDYYIGDVYSQGTSYFYSIGMLLDKKGNDHYIASEYAQGAGIHLSAGILVDLEGDDNYISKYGPAQGEGHDLSIGILIDKKGDDFYKVSGGQGIGLTNSIGILIDSDGNDIYNTYEKEIGQGSGTWTRGFCGIGIFLDLKGKDIYPSKESKDFSMWIKGKYGVGYDLDSVKIQPPQRERDTFIPDTISIKKLFEIASEWEVGENKIRVKKAREMLSKRKEEAVNYIFDEKINTLNSLEIRAIVEFVKQNKEISKDYILKAIKSIND
;
A
#
# COMPACT_ATOMS: atom_id res chain seq x y z
N MET A 1 24.93 -19.15 0.82
CA MET A 1 24.61 -20.09 -0.26
C MET A 1 25.76 -20.13 -1.24
N ASN A 2 26.10 -21.31 -1.79
CA ASN A 2 27.12 -21.40 -2.83
C ASN A 2 26.55 -21.02 -4.22
N LYS A 3 27.41 -20.88 -5.23
CA LYS A 3 26.99 -20.42 -6.57
C LYS A 3 26.07 -21.42 -7.29
N GLU A 4 26.33 -22.72 -7.16
CA GLU A 4 25.55 -23.78 -7.81
C GLU A 4 24.14 -23.85 -7.22
N GLU A 5 24.02 -23.79 -5.89
CA GLU A 5 22.73 -23.71 -5.19
C GLU A 5 21.92 -22.48 -5.62
N PHE A 6 22.56 -21.31 -5.73
CA PHE A 6 21.89 -20.10 -6.19
C PHE A 6 21.42 -20.23 -7.64
N ASP A 7 22.26 -20.76 -8.52
CA ASP A 7 21.91 -20.99 -9.93
C ASP A 7 20.74 -21.96 -10.08
N SER A 8 20.69 -23.02 -9.27
CA SER A 8 19.55 -23.94 -9.22
C SER A 8 18.27 -23.26 -8.71
N LEU A 9 18.33 -22.31 -7.77
CA LEU A 9 17.14 -21.54 -7.35
C LEU A 9 16.58 -20.67 -8.47
N LEU A 10 17.45 -20.06 -9.28
CA LEU A 10 17.04 -19.20 -10.39
C LEU A 10 16.19 -19.95 -11.43
N ILE A 11 16.27 -21.28 -11.48
CA ILE A 11 15.41 -22.12 -12.34
C ILE A 11 13.94 -21.99 -11.94
N TYR A 12 13.66 -21.86 -10.64
CA TYR A 12 12.31 -21.94 -10.08
C TYR A 12 11.67 -20.57 -9.83
N PHE A 13 12.43 -19.49 -9.73
CA PHE A 13 11.84 -18.18 -9.43
C PHE A 13 10.78 -17.72 -10.45
N PRO A 14 11.01 -17.81 -11.78
CA PRO A 14 9.98 -17.45 -12.76
C PRO A 14 8.74 -18.34 -12.70
N TYR A 15 8.83 -19.52 -12.09
CA TYR A 15 7.74 -20.49 -11.97
C TYR A 15 6.80 -20.21 -10.78
N ILE A 16 7.18 -19.37 -9.80
CA ILE A 16 6.43 -19.18 -8.54
C ILE A 16 4.99 -18.68 -8.74
N TYR A 17 4.73 -17.93 -9.80
CA TYR A 17 3.41 -17.35 -10.10
C TYR A 17 2.71 -17.99 -11.32
N GLU A 18 3.17 -19.17 -11.77
CA GLU A 18 2.35 -20.03 -12.65
C GLU A 18 1.18 -20.66 -11.88
N ASP A 19 0.25 -21.30 -12.57
CA ASP A 19 -0.90 -21.94 -11.91
C ASP A 19 -0.43 -23.14 -11.08
N PRO A 20 -0.57 -23.11 -9.74
CA PRO A 20 -0.20 -24.26 -8.91
C PRO A 20 -1.08 -25.49 -9.17
N ASP A 21 -2.26 -25.30 -9.75
CA ASP A 21 -3.22 -26.37 -10.02
C ASP A 21 -3.00 -27.05 -11.40
N ASP A 22 -2.10 -26.51 -12.24
CA ASP A 22 -1.70 -27.09 -13.53
C ASP A 22 -0.23 -27.51 -13.52
N GLU A 23 0.04 -28.71 -13.01
CA GLU A 23 1.39 -29.30 -12.99
C GLU A 23 1.99 -29.56 -14.39
N SER A 24 1.23 -29.34 -15.48
CA SER A 24 1.68 -29.57 -16.85
C SER A 24 2.22 -28.32 -17.56
N ASP A 25 1.93 -27.12 -17.05
CA ASP A 25 2.54 -25.87 -17.51
C ASP A 25 3.84 -25.64 -16.72
N ASP A 26 4.98 -26.01 -17.31
CA ASP A 26 6.33 -25.81 -16.75
C ASP A 26 7.15 -24.90 -17.69
N THR A 27 6.47 -23.99 -18.40
CA THR A 27 7.04 -23.25 -19.53
C THR A 27 8.03 -22.18 -19.10
N LEU A 28 7.89 -21.59 -17.90
CA LEU A 28 8.83 -20.59 -17.39
C LEU A 28 10.02 -21.17 -16.62
N LYS A 29 9.97 -22.41 -16.16
CA LYS A 29 11.07 -22.98 -15.40
C LYS A 29 12.35 -23.03 -16.23
N GLY A 30 13.42 -22.43 -15.72
CA GLY A 30 14.70 -22.31 -16.42
C GLY A 30 14.64 -21.50 -17.71
N ILE A 31 13.63 -20.65 -17.92
CA ILE A 31 13.49 -19.84 -19.14
C ILE A 31 14.70 -18.92 -19.37
N LEU A 32 15.22 -18.30 -18.31
CA LEU A 32 16.38 -17.42 -18.39
C LEU A 32 17.67 -18.18 -18.71
N HIS A 33 17.82 -19.39 -18.15
CA HIS A 33 18.92 -20.30 -18.47
C HIS A 33 18.90 -20.70 -19.95
N ARG A 34 17.72 -21.05 -20.49
CA ARG A 34 17.56 -21.37 -21.91
C ARG A 34 17.94 -20.18 -22.79
N GLU A 35 17.50 -18.97 -22.43
CA GLU A 35 17.83 -17.75 -23.19
C GLU A 35 19.35 -17.50 -23.24
N LYS A 36 20.06 -17.70 -22.12
CA LYS A 36 21.52 -17.54 -22.06
C LYS A 36 22.31 -18.78 -22.45
N LYS A 37 21.64 -19.89 -22.76
CA LYS A 37 22.25 -21.20 -23.03
C LYS A 37 23.17 -21.66 -21.88
N ILE A 38 22.73 -21.40 -20.65
CA ILE A 38 23.38 -21.87 -19.42
C ILE A 38 22.67 -23.16 -19.00
N TYR A 39 23.44 -24.18 -18.61
CA TYR A 39 22.91 -25.48 -18.19
C TYR A 39 23.18 -25.67 -16.69
N PRO A 40 22.20 -25.32 -15.84
CA PRO A 40 22.37 -25.42 -14.39
C PRO A 40 22.29 -26.88 -13.94
N ASP A 41 22.74 -27.17 -12.72
CA ASP A 41 22.54 -28.49 -12.12
C ASP A 41 21.06 -28.69 -11.76
N THR A 42 20.43 -29.67 -12.41
CA THR A 42 19.02 -30.05 -12.20
C THR A 42 18.85 -31.23 -11.24
N SER A 43 19.93 -31.74 -10.64
CA SER A 43 19.86 -32.81 -9.64
C SER A 43 19.20 -32.34 -8.34
N PHE A 44 19.24 -31.03 -8.08
CA PHE A 44 18.64 -30.40 -6.94
C PHE A 44 17.11 -30.29 -7.11
N LYS A 45 16.36 -31.15 -6.42
CA LYS A 45 14.89 -31.06 -6.36
C LYS A 45 14.47 -30.14 -5.24
N ILE A 46 13.90 -28.99 -5.57
CA ILE A 46 13.48 -28.02 -4.57
C ILE A 46 12.01 -28.23 -4.19
N GLN A 47 11.76 -28.34 -2.89
CA GLN A 47 10.41 -28.22 -2.31
C GLN A 47 10.18 -26.75 -1.93
N GLU A 48 8.94 -26.26 -2.00
CA GLU A 48 8.60 -24.85 -1.72
C GLU A 48 9.17 -24.33 -0.38
N LYS A 49 9.08 -25.15 0.68
CA LYS A 49 9.70 -24.85 1.98
C LYS A 49 11.20 -24.53 1.86
N LEU A 50 11.93 -25.29 1.06
CA LEU A 50 13.37 -25.12 0.85
C LEU A 50 13.67 -23.84 0.04
N ILE A 51 12.78 -23.43 -0.89
CA ILE A 51 12.89 -22.13 -1.58
C ILE A 51 12.91 -21.01 -0.54
N PHE A 52 11.91 -20.95 0.35
CA PHE A 52 11.81 -19.88 1.34
C PHE A 52 12.90 -19.94 2.42
N GLU A 53 13.41 -21.12 2.76
CA GLU A 53 14.60 -21.25 3.63
C GLU A 53 15.83 -20.64 2.96
N LYS A 54 16.05 -20.91 1.66
CA LYS A 54 17.20 -20.39 0.92
C LYS A 54 17.08 -18.91 0.56
N ILE A 55 15.88 -18.40 0.27
CA ILE A 55 15.64 -16.96 0.05
C ILE A 55 16.13 -16.14 1.26
N ARG A 56 16.05 -16.67 2.49
CA ARG A 56 16.57 -15.97 3.69
C ARG A 56 18.07 -15.70 3.67
N GLU A 57 18.82 -16.43 2.85
CA GLU A 57 20.26 -16.19 2.65
C GLU A 57 20.53 -15.03 1.66
N ILE A 58 19.50 -14.52 0.98
CA ILE A 58 19.58 -13.39 0.04
C ILE A 58 19.34 -12.08 0.79
N ASP A 59 20.34 -11.19 0.74
CA ASP A 59 20.24 -9.83 1.25
C ASP A 59 19.53 -8.92 0.22
N TYR A 60 18.20 -9.06 0.14
CA TYR A 60 17.37 -8.30 -0.81
C TYR A 60 17.39 -6.80 -0.51
N GLU A 61 17.52 -6.38 0.75
CA GLU A 61 17.61 -4.96 1.12
C GLU A 61 18.87 -4.32 0.53
N LYS A 62 20.00 -5.03 0.58
CA LYS A 62 21.22 -4.58 -0.08
C LYS A 62 21.06 -4.48 -1.60
N ILE A 63 20.36 -5.43 -2.22
CA ILE A 63 20.05 -5.39 -3.66
C ILE A 63 19.22 -4.15 -4.00
N LEU A 64 18.13 -3.91 -3.26
CA LEU A 64 17.27 -2.75 -3.48
C LEU A 64 18.00 -1.42 -3.24
N ASN A 65 18.87 -1.34 -2.23
CA ASN A 65 19.69 -0.15 -2.00
C ASN A 65 20.60 0.14 -3.21
N TYR A 66 21.30 -0.86 -3.75
CA TYR A 66 22.11 -0.65 -4.95
C TYR A 66 21.29 -0.25 -6.18
N ASN A 67 20.16 -0.91 -6.40
CA ASN A 67 19.25 -0.60 -7.50
C ASN A 67 18.73 0.84 -7.39
N SER A 68 18.42 1.31 -6.17
CA SER A 68 17.96 2.67 -5.94
C SER A 68 19.01 3.74 -6.29
N GLU A 69 20.30 3.46 -6.09
CA GLU A 69 21.37 4.40 -6.48
C GLU A 69 21.45 4.57 -8.00
N ILE A 70 21.20 3.51 -8.76
CA ILE A 70 21.15 3.56 -10.23
C ILE A 70 19.98 4.42 -10.69
N LEU A 71 18.84 4.38 -10.00
CA LEU A 71 17.67 5.15 -10.40
C LEU A 71 17.81 6.66 -10.09
N LYS A 72 18.68 7.05 -9.16
CA LYS A 72 18.91 8.47 -8.82
C LYS A 72 19.48 9.29 -9.95
N ILE A 73 20.29 8.68 -10.83
CA ILE A 73 20.91 9.40 -11.96
C ILE A 73 19.91 9.72 -13.08
N ILE A 74 18.75 9.06 -13.11
CA ILE A 74 17.75 9.21 -14.19
C ILE A 74 17.25 10.65 -14.28
N LYS A 75 17.01 11.30 -13.14
CA LYS A 75 16.60 12.70 -13.11
C LYS A 75 17.61 13.63 -13.79
N ASP A 76 18.90 13.37 -13.59
CA ASP A 76 19.95 14.14 -14.24
C ASP A 76 20.02 13.81 -15.74
N ILE A 77 19.85 12.55 -16.13
CA ILE A 77 19.79 12.14 -17.54
C ILE A 77 18.65 12.87 -18.26
N ILE A 78 17.42 12.77 -17.75
CA ILE A 78 16.24 13.46 -18.34
C ILE A 78 16.52 14.94 -18.51
N LYS A 79 17.06 15.59 -17.46
CA LYS A 79 17.39 17.02 -17.50
C LYS A 79 18.40 17.36 -18.59
N TYR A 80 19.49 16.60 -18.71
CA TYR A 80 20.50 16.87 -19.74
C TYR A 80 20.03 16.52 -21.15
N SER A 81 19.12 15.54 -21.28
CA SER A 81 18.54 15.16 -22.57
C SER A 81 17.74 16.30 -23.19
N GLN A 82 17.05 17.11 -22.39
CA GLN A 82 16.30 18.29 -22.85
C GLN A 82 17.17 19.38 -23.47
N ASP A 83 18.48 19.40 -23.18
CA ASP A 83 19.43 20.37 -23.73
C ASP A 83 20.08 19.89 -25.06
N LEU A 84 19.73 18.69 -25.55
CA LEU A 84 20.32 18.14 -26.78
C LEU A 84 19.74 18.80 -28.05
N PRO A 85 20.52 18.89 -29.15
CA PRO A 85 20.01 19.42 -30.41
C PRO A 85 18.92 18.54 -31.03
N GLU A 86 17.90 19.15 -31.65
CA GLU A 86 16.75 18.50 -32.32
C GLU A 86 17.08 17.48 -33.44
N ASN A 87 18.33 17.32 -33.85
CA ASN A 87 18.73 16.35 -34.87
C ASN A 87 19.87 15.45 -34.39
N TYR A 88 20.10 15.42 -33.08
CA TYR A 88 21.16 14.63 -32.48
C TYR A 88 20.81 13.14 -32.58
N LYS A 89 21.72 12.35 -33.14
CA LYS A 89 21.62 10.88 -33.15
C LYS A 89 22.97 10.26 -32.90
N LYS A 90 23.05 9.37 -31.91
CA LYS A 90 24.28 8.65 -31.56
C LYS A 90 23.98 7.32 -30.91
N ILE A 91 24.71 6.29 -31.32
CA ILE A 91 24.76 5.00 -30.65
C ILE A 91 26.17 4.81 -30.08
N ILE A 92 26.26 4.41 -28.81
CA ILE A 92 27.51 4.13 -28.11
C ILE A 92 27.48 2.68 -27.67
N GLU A 93 28.46 1.90 -28.13
CA GLU A 93 28.66 0.52 -27.67
C GLU A 93 29.44 0.53 -26.35
N THR A 94 28.95 -0.21 -25.36
CA THR A 94 29.64 -0.43 -24.09
C THR A 94 29.79 -1.93 -23.82
N PRO A 95 30.68 -2.35 -22.90
CA PRO A 95 30.75 -3.75 -22.49
C PRO A 95 29.46 -4.31 -21.90
N HIS A 96 28.53 -3.44 -21.47
CA HIS A 96 27.26 -3.80 -20.85
C HIS A 96 26.08 -3.69 -21.82
N GLY A 97 26.26 -3.20 -23.04
CA GLY A 97 25.18 -2.97 -24.00
C GLY A 97 25.21 -1.58 -24.60
N LYS A 98 24.24 -1.30 -25.46
CA LYS A 98 24.17 -0.06 -26.24
C LYS A 98 23.55 1.07 -25.43
N ILE A 99 24.04 2.28 -25.67
CA ILE A 99 23.36 3.52 -25.34
C ILE A 99 22.88 4.13 -26.66
N SER A 100 21.56 4.27 -26.83
CA SER A 100 20.97 5.00 -27.95
C SER A 100 20.52 6.38 -27.48
N ILE A 101 20.84 7.40 -28.26
CA ILE A 101 20.32 8.76 -28.09
C ILE A 101 19.87 9.23 -29.46
N ASN A 102 18.58 9.47 -29.63
CA ASN A 102 17.99 9.93 -30.88
C ASN A 102 16.99 11.05 -30.62
N PHE A 103 17.14 12.16 -31.32
CA PHE A 103 16.21 13.30 -31.29
C PHE A 103 15.72 13.65 -32.70
N LYS A 104 16.11 12.86 -33.70
CA LYS A 104 15.59 13.05 -35.05
C LYS A 104 14.12 12.68 -35.07
N ASP A 105 13.36 13.46 -35.81
CA ASP A 105 11.96 13.21 -36.13
C ASP A 105 11.84 12.01 -37.10
N GLU A 106 11.92 10.80 -36.56
CA GLU A 106 11.81 9.54 -37.30
C GLU A 106 11.39 8.38 -36.40
N ASN A 107 10.47 7.55 -36.88
CA ASN A 107 10.08 6.31 -36.21
C ASN A 107 11.25 5.30 -36.18
N ASN A 108 11.47 4.68 -35.02
CA ASN A 108 12.55 3.78 -34.71
C ASN A 108 12.03 2.41 -34.28
N VAL A 109 12.89 1.41 -34.44
CA VAL A 109 12.68 0.08 -33.87
C VAL A 109 13.86 -0.25 -32.98
N TYR A 110 13.58 -0.34 -31.68
CA TYR A 110 14.55 -0.71 -30.67
C TYR A 110 14.44 -2.20 -30.37
N GLU A 111 15.45 -2.96 -30.80
CA GLU A 111 15.58 -4.39 -30.48
C GLU A 111 17.04 -4.73 -30.16
N GLY A 112 17.26 -5.47 -29.08
CA GLY A 112 18.58 -5.99 -28.69
C GLY A 112 19.01 -5.58 -27.28
N ASN A 113 20.34 -5.58 -27.05
CA ASN A 113 20.93 -5.37 -25.72
C ASN A 113 21.24 -3.90 -25.48
N TYR A 114 20.32 -3.16 -24.86
CA TYR A 114 20.51 -1.77 -24.44
C TYR A 114 20.76 -1.69 -22.93
N ILE A 115 21.38 -0.60 -22.51
CA ILE A 115 21.41 -0.16 -21.11
C ILE A 115 20.71 1.19 -20.92
N LEU A 116 20.63 1.98 -21.98
CA LEU A 116 19.94 3.27 -22.01
C LEU A 116 19.44 3.54 -23.43
N ILE A 117 18.16 3.87 -23.56
CA ILE A 117 17.57 4.45 -24.75
C ILE A 117 17.02 5.83 -24.34
N ILE A 118 17.38 6.84 -25.10
CA ILE A 118 16.79 8.17 -25.05
C ILE A 118 16.28 8.43 -26.47
N ASP A 119 14.97 8.37 -26.66
CA ASP A 119 14.33 8.85 -27.87
C ASP A 119 13.61 10.17 -27.58
N GLY A 120 13.54 11.02 -28.58
CA GLY A 120 13.00 12.36 -28.49
C GLY A 120 11.76 12.58 -29.33
N LYS A 121 11.52 11.76 -30.35
CA LYS A 121 10.46 11.96 -31.35
C LYS A 121 10.12 10.68 -32.13
N GLY A 122 8.84 10.53 -32.43
CA GLY A 122 8.33 9.67 -33.48
C GLY A 122 7.65 8.44 -32.90
N ASP A 123 6.76 7.82 -33.66
CA ASP A 123 6.00 6.65 -33.17
C ASP A 123 6.89 5.39 -33.23
N ASP A 124 7.45 5.03 -32.09
CA ASP A 124 8.55 4.08 -31.94
C ASP A 124 8.08 2.69 -31.50
N PHE A 125 8.90 1.69 -31.81
CA PHE A 125 8.63 0.29 -31.46
C PHE A 125 9.74 -0.30 -30.60
N TYR A 126 9.46 -0.47 -29.31
CA TYR A 126 10.35 -1.04 -28.30
C TYR A 126 10.08 -2.53 -28.12
N LYS A 127 10.99 -3.36 -28.66
CA LYS A 127 10.79 -4.81 -28.75
C LYS A 127 11.72 -5.59 -27.81
N GLU A 128 11.12 -6.26 -26.83
CA GLU A 128 11.82 -7.04 -25.80
C GLU A 128 12.82 -6.19 -24.97
N CYS A 129 12.53 -4.89 -24.83
CA CYS A 129 13.33 -3.90 -24.11
C CYS A 129 12.82 -3.67 -22.68
N GLY A 130 13.61 -2.91 -21.91
CA GLY A 130 13.31 -2.58 -20.51
C GLY A 130 13.44 -3.78 -19.59
N ARG A 131 14.55 -4.54 -19.71
CA ARG A 131 14.84 -5.78 -18.97
C ARG A 131 16.01 -5.65 -18.02
N GLY A 132 15.75 -5.30 -16.76
CA GLY A 132 16.76 -5.21 -15.71
C GLY A 132 16.99 -6.54 -14.98
N ILE A 133 17.83 -7.43 -15.53
CA ILE A 133 18.10 -8.77 -14.95
C ILE A 133 19.55 -8.85 -14.42
N GLY A 134 19.70 -8.83 -13.10
CA GLY A 134 21.00 -8.78 -12.41
C GLY A 134 21.71 -10.12 -12.20
N VAL A 135 21.26 -11.19 -12.87
CA VAL A 135 21.78 -12.56 -12.74
C VAL A 135 22.08 -13.19 -14.10
N LEU A 136 22.73 -14.36 -14.12
CA LEU A 136 22.94 -15.18 -15.33
C LEU A 136 23.64 -14.44 -16.50
N ASN A 137 24.48 -13.44 -16.20
CA ASN A 137 25.15 -12.59 -17.21
C ASN A 137 24.16 -11.85 -18.14
N PHE A 138 22.96 -11.54 -17.64
CA PHE A 138 22.13 -10.49 -18.23
C PHE A 138 22.61 -9.09 -17.80
N ASN A 139 22.00 -8.07 -18.40
CA ASN A 139 22.21 -6.69 -18.01
C ASN A 139 21.43 -6.40 -16.72
N PRO A 140 22.10 -5.93 -15.65
CA PRO A 140 21.41 -5.61 -14.39
C PRO A 140 20.51 -4.38 -14.50
N PHE A 141 20.68 -3.57 -15.55
CA PHE A 141 19.86 -2.39 -15.76
C PHE A 141 19.62 -2.08 -17.24
N GLU A 142 18.43 -1.55 -17.51
CA GLU A 142 18.03 -1.03 -18.81
C GLU A 142 16.98 0.07 -18.57
N ILE A 143 17.25 1.28 -19.07
CA ILE A 143 16.39 2.46 -18.93
C ILE A 143 15.96 2.94 -20.31
N ILE A 144 14.68 3.30 -20.45
CA ILE A 144 14.12 3.93 -21.64
C ILE A 144 13.56 5.28 -21.20
N ILE A 145 13.88 6.32 -21.96
CA ILE A 145 13.32 7.65 -21.82
C ILE A 145 12.81 8.03 -23.21
N ASP A 146 11.51 8.16 -23.37
CA ASP A 146 10.87 8.65 -24.59
C ASP A 146 10.22 10.00 -24.28
N PHE A 147 10.36 10.98 -25.16
CA PHE A 147 9.80 12.31 -24.94
C PHE A 147 8.50 12.59 -25.72
N GLU A 148 8.31 11.99 -26.89
CA GLU A 148 7.20 12.29 -27.80
C GLU A 148 6.99 11.15 -28.81
N GLY A 149 5.78 10.62 -28.93
CA GLY A 149 5.41 9.66 -29.97
C GLY A 149 4.27 8.79 -29.51
N ASN A 150 3.52 8.18 -30.43
CA ASN A 150 2.55 7.15 -30.05
C ASN A 150 3.20 5.77 -30.15
N ASP A 151 3.67 5.25 -29.04
CA ASP A 151 4.68 4.21 -28.99
C ASP A 151 4.14 2.82 -28.68
N PHE A 152 4.92 1.83 -29.07
CA PHE A 152 4.62 0.42 -28.85
C PHE A 152 5.71 -0.25 -28.03
N TYR A 153 5.41 -0.55 -26.78
CA TYR A 153 6.28 -1.29 -25.87
C TYR A 153 5.82 -2.74 -25.79
N VAL A 154 6.52 -3.66 -26.47
CA VAL A 154 6.09 -5.06 -26.58
C VAL A 154 7.17 -6.04 -26.13
N SER A 155 6.85 -6.87 -25.14
CA SER A 155 7.75 -7.91 -24.64
C SER A 155 7.01 -9.24 -24.43
N LYS A 156 7.41 -10.27 -25.18
CA LYS A 156 6.96 -11.65 -24.94
C LYS A 156 7.85 -12.38 -23.94
N LYS A 157 9.09 -11.92 -23.76
CA LYS A 157 10.01 -12.45 -22.76
C LYS A 157 9.68 -11.85 -21.39
N PRO A 158 9.98 -12.60 -20.31
CA PRO A 158 9.75 -12.10 -18.98
C PRO A 158 10.73 -10.98 -18.62
N PHE A 159 10.31 -10.20 -17.63
CA PHE A 159 11.06 -9.07 -17.08
C PHE A 159 11.21 -7.90 -18.04
N GLY A 160 10.34 -7.74 -19.03
CA GLY A 160 10.36 -6.60 -19.97
C GLY A 160 9.44 -5.45 -19.59
N ILE A 161 9.55 -4.35 -20.33
CA ILE A 161 8.73 -3.14 -20.15
C ILE A 161 8.94 -2.58 -18.74
N GLY A 162 10.12 -2.02 -18.50
CA GLY A 162 10.47 -1.39 -17.21
C GLY A 162 10.52 -2.37 -16.04
N SER A 163 10.71 -3.67 -16.28
CA SER A 163 10.64 -4.70 -15.24
C SER A 163 11.99 -5.29 -14.89
N SER A 164 12.09 -5.91 -13.72
CA SER A 164 13.38 -6.35 -13.17
C SER A 164 13.36 -7.68 -12.44
N PHE A 165 14.53 -8.34 -12.49
CA PHE A 165 14.86 -9.53 -11.72
C PHE A 165 16.25 -9.40 -11.11
N PHE A 166 16.37 -9.20 -9.78
CA PHE A 166 17.65 -8.88 -9.13
C PHE A 166 18.38 -7.63 -9.68
N GLY A 167 17.66 -6.75 -10.38
CA GLY A 167 18.21 -5.58 -11.08
C GLY A 167 17.28 -4.37 -11.00
N ALA A 168 17.51 -3.39 -11.87
CA ALA A 168 16.71 -2.16 -11.95
C ALA A 168 16.32 -1.87 -13.41
N SER A 169 15.06 -1.57 -13.69
CA SER A 169 14.64 -1.09 -15.01
C SER A 169 13.58 -0.01 -14.89
N GLY A 170 13.49 0.84 -15.92
CA GLY A 170 12.62 1.99 -15.93
C GLY A 170 12.23 2.38 -17.34
N ILE A 171 10.96 2.68 -17.55
CA ILE A 171 10.46 3.43 -18.72
C ILE A 171 9.92 4.76 -18.20
N PHE A 172 10.29 5.83 -18.89
CA PHE A 172 9.86 7.20 -18.62
C PHE A 172 9.35 7.76 -19.95
N ASP A 173 8.06 7.59 -20.19
CA ASP A 173 7.35 8.20 -21.30
C ASP A 173 6.84 9.58 -20.86
N PHE A 174 6.85 10.54 -21.78
CA PHE A 174 6.40 11.90 -21.51
C PHE A 174 5.15 12.30 -22.29
N LYS A 175 4.89 11.74 -23.47
CA LYS A 175 3.78 12.13 -24.34
C LYS A 175 3.52 11.09 -25.42
N GLY A 176 2.26 10.67 -25.52
CA GLY A 176 1.84 9.77 -26.58
C GLY A 176 0.54 9.09 -26.22
N ASP A 177 -0.23 8.63 -27.21
CA ASP A 177 -1.19 7.56 -26.94
C ASP A 177 -0.47 6.21 -27.14
N ASP A 178 -0.08 5.56 -26.06
CA ASP A 178 0.87 4.46 -26.04
C ASP A 178 0.25 3.08 -25.79
N PHE A 179 0.97 2.06 -26.25
CA PHE A 179 0.58 0.66 -26.11
C PHE A 179 1.67 -0.18 -25.43
N TYR A 180 1.40 -0.57 -24.18
CA TYR A 180 2.27 -1.41 -23.37
C TYR A 180 1.75 -2.85 -23.30
N LYS A 181 2.42 -3.80 -23.97
CA LYS A 181 2.02 -5.21 -23.99
C LYS A 181 3.10 -6.15 -23.49
N GLY A 182 2.94 -6.63 -22.27
CA GLY A 182 3.88 -7.51 -21.60
C GLY A 182 3.29 -8.88 -21.26
N SER A 183 4.13 -9.93 -21.32
CA SER A 183 3.76 -11.26 -20.82
C SER A 183 3.95 -11.33 -19.29
N TYR A 184 4.68 -12.34 -18.81
CA TYR A 184 4.97 -12.55 -17.39
C TYR A 184 6.03 -11.57 -16.88
N TYR A 185 5.91 -11.14 -15.62
CA TYR A 185 6.89 -10.27 -14.97
C TYR A 185 7.15 -9.00 -15.80
N SER A 186 6.11 -8.23 -16.11
CA SER A 186 6.17 -7.14 -17.08
C SER A 186 5.62 -5.83 -16.53
N ILE A 187 5.74 -4.74 -17.29
CA ILE A 187 5.12 -3.44 -17.03
C ILE A 187 5.38 -2.94 -15.59
N GLY A 188 6.60 -2.42 -15.37
CA GLY A 188 6.99 -1.81 -14.11
C GLY A 188 7.05 -2.79 -12.92
N SER A 189 7.31 -4.08 -13.14
CA SER A 189 7.34 -5.08 -12.07
C SER A 189 8.73 -5.28 -11.45
N GLY A 190 8.78 -5.51 -10.14
CA GLY A 190 10.01 -5.69 -9.35
C GLY A 190 10.08 -7.05 -8.64
N PHE A 191 10.90 -7.97 -9.15
CA PHE A 191 11.12 -9.28 -8.55
C PHE A 191 12.56 -9.38 -8.00
N PHE A 192 12.76 -9.33 -6.68
CA PHE A 192 14.07 -9.08 -6.06
C PHE A 192 14.79 -7.81 -6.59
N GLY A 193 14.05 -6.89 -7.20
CA GLY A 193 14.57 -5.75 -7.95
C GLY A 193 13.63 -4.55 -7.90
N ILE A 194 13.93 -3.53 -8.71
CA ILE A 194 13.08 -2.35 -8.87
C ILE A 194 12.66 -2.22 -10.34
N GLY A 195 11.37 -2.34 -10.61
CA GLY A 195 10.76 -2.04 -11.90
C GLY A 195 9.94 -0.75 -11.81
N ILE A 196 10.05 0.09 -12.84
CA ILE A 196 9.37 1.38 -12.91
C ILE A 196 8.81 1.58 -14.32
N LEU A 197 7.56 1.98 -14.40
CA LEU A 197 6.98 2.65 -15.56
C LEU A 197 6.42 3.99 -15.08
N ILE A 198 6.79 5.06 -15.76
CA ILE A 198 6.17 6.37 -15.61
C ILE A 198 5.72 6.81 -16.99
N ASP A 199 4.41 6.92 -17.16
CA ASP A 199 3.79 7.67 -18.25
C ASP A 199 3.44 9.08 -17.75
N LYS A 200 3.17 10.04 -18.63
CA LYS A 200 2.87 11.41 -18.24
C LYS A 200 1.64 12.00 -18.90
N GLU A 201 1.41 11.68 -20.17
CA GLU A 201 0.41 12.30 -21.03
C GLU A 201 0.02 11.31 -22.11
N GLY A 202 -1.24 10.87 -22.14
CA GLY A 202 -1.67 9.92 -23.16
C GLY A 202 -3.11 9.51 -23.07
N ASN A 203 -3.51 8.50 -23.84
CA ASN A 203 -4.64 7.64 -23.52
C ASN A 203 -4.14 6.23 -23.82
N ASP A 204 -3.72 5.55 -22.77
CA ASP A 204 -2.78 4.46 -22.87
C ASP A 204 -3.46 3.13 -22.63
N ILE A 205 -2.85 2.08 -23.18
CA ILE A 205 -3.32 0.72 -22.97
C ILE A 205 -2.18 -0.10 -22.37
N TYR A 206 -2.41 -0.56 -21.15
CA TYR A 206 -1.54 -1.45 -20.41
C TYR A 206 -2.10 -2.87 -20.45
N GLU A 207 -1.54 -3.76 -21.28
CA GLU A 207 -1.91 -5.18 -21.35
C GLU A 207 -0.81 -6.07 -20.75
N GLY A 208 -0.99 -6.48 -19.50
CA GLY A 208 -0.11 -7.41 -18.79
C GLY A 208 -0.73 -8.80 -18.62
N GLU A 209 0.07 -9.87 -18.70
CA GLU A 209 -0.43 -11.22 -18.39
C GLU A 209 -0.37 -11.51 -16.89
N VAL A 210 0.81 -11.88 -16.36
CA VAL A 210 0.97 -12.42 -15.01
C VAL A 210 2.13 -11.70 -14.31
N PHE A 211 1.95 -11.27 -13.06
CA PHE A 211 2.98 -10.52 -12.35
C PHE A 211 3.34 -9.23 -13.12
N SER A 212 2.38 -8.32 -13.26
CA SER A 212 2.53 -7.15 -14.14
C SER A 212 1.95 -5.88 -13.52
N GLN A 213 2.10 -4.74 -14.18
CA GLN A 213 1.49 -3.45 -13.83
C GLN A 213 1.79 -3.07 -12.37
N GLY A 214 3.06 -2.76 -12.11
CA GLY A 214 3.52 -2.35 -10.79
C GLY A 214 3.54 -3.48 -9.75
N ALA A 215 3.70 -4.75 -10.15
CA ALA A 215 3.77 -5.89 -9.23
C ALA A 215 5.13 -6.00 -8.48
N GLY A 216 5.13 -6.38 -7.20
CA GLY A 216 6.35 -6.51 -6.38
C GLY A 216 6.48 -7.82 -5.59
N PHE A 217 7.68 -8.41 -5.53
CA PHE A 217 8.02 -9.60 -4.71
C PHE A 217 9.48 -9.52 -4.26
N PHE A 218 9.75 -9.44 -2.95
CA PHE A 218 11.06 -9.04 -2.40
C PHE A 218 11.67 -7.81 -3.11
N GLY A 219 10.81 -6.97 -3.68
CA GLY A 219 11.16 -5.96 -4.66
C GLY A 219 10.05 -4.93 -4.79
N ILE A 220 10.29 -3.93 -5.63
CA ILE A 220 9.45 -2.75 -5.77
C ILE A 220 9.00 -2.68 -7.23
N GLY A 221 7.69 -2.79 -7.46
CA GLY A 221 7.05 -2.51 -8.73
C GLY A 221 6.30 -1.19 -8.67
N ILE A 222 6.47 -0.35 -9.68
CA ILE A 222 5.85 0.97 -9.79
C ILE A 222 5.32 1.14 -11.20
N LEU A 223 4.06 1.53 -11.32
CA LEU A 223 3.48 2.12 -12.52
C LEU A 223 2.80 3.42 -12.11
N PHE A 224 3.27 4.54 -12.65
CA PHE A 224 2.64 5.84 -12.44
C PHE A 224 2.16 6.41 -13.77
N ASP A 225 0.88 6.71 -13.83
CA ASP A 225 0.24 7.48 -14.89
C ASP A 225 -0.16 8.86 -14.34
N PHE A 226 -0.16 9.89 -15.19
CA PHE A 226 -0.46 11.25 -14.77
C PHE A 226 -1.58 11.93 -15.57
N ASP A 227 -2.00 11.37 -16.71
CA ASP A 227 -3.01 11.95 -17.59
C ASP A 227 -3.45 10.99 -18.68
N GLY A 228 -4.74 10.67 -18.72
CA GLY A 228 -5.30 10.04 -19.89
C GLY A 228 -6.73 9.59 -19.73
N ASN A 229 -7.15 8.60 -20.50
CA ASN A 229 -8.30 7.76 -20.18
C ASN A 229 -7.84 6.35 -20.53
N ASP A 230 -7.39 5.64 -19.52
CA ASP A 230 -6.42 4.57 -19.68
C ASP A 230 -7.08 3.22 -19.43
N LEU A 231 -6.55 2.22 -20.13
CA LEU A 231 -7.07 0.87 -20.11
C LEU A 231 -6.03 -0.10 -19.57
N TYR A 232 -6.21 -0.49 -18.31
CA TYR A 232 -5.41 -1.48 -17.63
C TYR A 232 -6.04 -2.87 -17.75
N LYS A 233 -5.47 -3.74 -18.59
CA LYS A 233 -5.86 -5.15 -18.68
C LYS A 233 -4.81 -6.05 -18.09
N LEU A 234 -5.22 -6.86 -17.14
CA LEU A 234 -4.39 -7.84 -16.47
C LEU A 234 -5.04 -9.21 -16.55
N SER A 235 -4.22 -10.27 -16.69
CA SER A 235 -4.71 -11.61 -16.36
C SER A 235 -4.60 -11.89 -14.85
N ASN A 236 -3.41 -11.97 -14.25
CA ASN A 236 -3.25 -12.29 -12.83
C ASN A 236 -2.10 -11.54 -12.15
N TYR A 237 -2.18 -11.36 -10.83
CA TYR A 237 -1.07 -10.88 -9.99
C TYR A 237 -0.51 -9.53 -10.49
N GLY A 238 -1.28 -8.45 -10.41
CA GLY A 238 -0.82 -7.17 -10.95
C GLY A 238 -1.67 -6.01 -10.48
N GLN A 239 -1.61 -4.89 -11.20
CA GLN A 239 -2.34 -3.67 -10.84
C GLN A 239 -2.05 -3.25 -9.39
N GLY A 240 -0.78 -3.04 -9.07
CA GLY A 240 -0.34 -2.74 -7.71
C GLY A 240 -0.29 -3.97 -6.79
N PHE A 241 -0.11 -5.17 -7.35
CA PHE A 241 0.00 -6.41 -6.58
C PHE A 241 1.29 -6.50 -5.77
N ALA A 242 1.22 -7.00 -4.54
CA ALA A 242 2.41 -7.35 -3.77
C ALA A 242 2.40 -8.78 -3.21
N GLY A 243 3.45 -9.54 -3.53
CA GLY A 243 3.78 -10.80 -2.89
C GLY A 243 4.62 -10.61 -1.62
N THR A 244 5.26 -11.70 -1.17
CA THR A 244 6.11 -11.72 0.04
C THR A 244 7.14 -10.59 0.03
N LYS A 245 7.11 -9.73 1.07
CA LYS A 245 8.00 -8.56 1.22
C LYS A 245 8.06 -7.63 0.00
N GLY A 246 7.07 -7.70 -0.89
CA GLY A 246 6.97 -6.85 -2.07
C GLY A 246 6.32 -5.51 -1.76
N TYR A 247 6.62 -4.54 -2.59
CA TYR A 247 5.86 -3.30 -2.70
C TYR A 247 5.35 -3.23 -4.14
N GLY A 248 4.04 -3.25 -4.32
CA GLY A 248 3.41 -3.07 -5.62
C GLY A 248 2.56 -1.82 -5.60
N ILE A 249 2.77 -0.92 -6.56
CA ILE A 249 2.17 0.42 -6.54
C ILE A 249 1.70 0.79 -7.95
N ILE A 250 0.42 1.13 -8.03
CA ILE A 250 -0.14 1.99 -9.08
C ILE A 250 -0.49 3.35 -8.47
N TYR A 251 -0.14 4.41 -9.19
CA TYR A 251 -0.72 5.72 -8.99
C TYR A 251 -1.16 6.25 -10.35
N ASP A 252 -2.46 6.35 -10.53
CA ASP A 252 -3.08 7.14 -11.60
C ASP A 252 -3.55 8.47 -11.00
N LYS A 253 -3.47 9.53 -11.80
CA LYS A 253 -3.74 10.88 -11.33
C LYS A 253 -5.03 11.45 -11.89
N LYS A 254 -5.35 11.18 -13.16
CA LYS A 254 -6.53 11.73 -13.80
C LYS A 254 -6.85 10.93 -15.06
N GLY A 255 -8.14 10.70 -15.26
CA GLY A 255 -8.66 10.03 -16.43
C GLY A 255 -9.97 9.34 -16.11
N ASN A 256 -10.73 8.93 -17.12
CA ASN A 256 -11.80 7.96 -16.86
C ASN A 256 -11.25 6.59 -17.23
N ASP A 257 -10.79 5.87 -16.22
CA ASP A 257 -9.88 4.76 -16.37
C ASP A 257 -10.61 3.43 -16.16
N SER A 258 -10.06 2.39 -16.76
CA SER A 258 -10.65 1.05 -16.71
C SER A 258 -9.62 0.03 -16.26
N TYR A 259 -9.75 -0.41 -15.01
CA TYR A 259 -8.95 -1.46 -14.40
C TYR A 259 -9.65 -2.80 -14.54
N ILE A 260 -9.22 -3.61 -15.50
CA ILE A 260 -9.81 -4.91 -15.82
C ILE A 260 -8.84 -6.03 -15.47
N ALA A 261 -9.22 -6.87 -14.51
CA ALA A 261 -8.44 -8.02 -14.06
C ALA A 261 -9.29 -9.30 -14.09
N TYR A 262 -9.60 -9.80 -15.29
CA TYR A 262 -10.19 -11.12 -15.45
C TYR A 262 -9.09 -12.17 -15.56
N GLY A 263 -9.01 -13.04 -14.55
CA GLY A 263 -7.99 -14.05 -14.37
C GLY A 263 -7.77 -14.97 -15.56
N LYS A 264 -6.51 -15.35 -15.77
CA LYS A 264 -6.11 -16.53 -16.54
C LYS A 264 -6.52 -17.82 -15.83
N PHE A 265 -6.54 -17.80 -14.49
CA PHE A 265 -6.69 -18.99 -13.66
C PHE A 265 -8.04 -19.04 -12.95
N ILE A 266 -8.72 -20.18 -13.03
CA ILE A 266 -10.05 -20.40 -12.43
C ILE A 266 -9.95 -20.50 -10.89
N HIS A 267 -10.94 -20.00 -10.15
CA HIS A 267 -11.02 -20.13 -8.70
C HIS A 267 -11.64 -21.48 -8.26
N HIS A 268 -10.99 -22.58 -8.62
CA HIS A 268 -11.40 -23.92 -8.22
C HIS A 268 -10.90 -24.27 -6.80
N PRO A 269 -11.63 -25.08 -6.00
CA PRO A 269 -12.98 -25.63 -6.23
C PRO A 269 -14.13 -24.71 -5.80
N LEU A 270 -13.83 -23.57 -5.17
CA LEU A 270 -14.83 -22.75 -4.48
C LEU A 270 -15.79 -22.04 -5.44
N LEU A 271 -15.27 -21.39 -6.48
CA LEU A 271 -16.04 -20.65 -7.48
C LEU A 271 -15.53 -20.99 -8.89
N PRO A 272 -15.85 -22.18 -9.42
CA PRO A 272 -15.31 -22.65 -10.70
C PRO A 272 -15.81 -21.89 -11.94
N ASP A 273 -16.85 -21.05 -11.80
CA ASP A 273 -17.34 -20.17 -12.86
C ASP A 273 -16.61 -18.81 -12.89
N TYR A 274 -15.65 -18.60 -11.98
CA TYR A 274 -14.96 -17.34 -11.75
C TYR A 274 -13.45 -17.51 -11.76
N THR A 275 -12.74 -16.41 -11.93
CA THR A 275 -11.28 -16.40 -12.01
C THR A 275 -10.62 -15.77 -10.79
N ARG A 276 -9.36 -16.07 -10.55
CA ARG A 276 -8.53 -15.41 -9.53
C ARG A 276 -7.91 -14.18 -10.19
N SER A 277 -8.13 -12.99 -9.66
CA SER A 277 -7.54 -11.75 -10.20
C SER A 277 -6.19 -11.45 -9.54
N PHE A 278 -6.15 -11.46 -8.21
CA PHE A 278 -4.98 -11.02 -7.43
C PHE A 278 -4.49 -9.63 -7.87
N ALA A 279 -5.41 -8.66 -7.90
CA ALA A 279 -5.21 -7.38 -8.57
C ALA A 279 -5.71 -6.17 -7.79
N GLN A 280 -5.51 -4.97 -8.32
CA GLN A 280 -6.10 -3.71 -7.84
C GLN A 280 -5.76 -3.45 -6.36
N GLY A 281 -4.45 -3.34 -6.10
CA GLY A 281 -3.93 -3.14 -4.75
C GLY A 281 -3.96 -4.39 -3.86
N PHE A 282 -4.13 -5.58 -4.43
CA PHE A 282 -4.12 -6.83 -3.65
C PHE A 282 -2.73 -7.21 -3.13
N SER A 283 -2.65 -7.84 -1.96
CA SER A 283 -1.39 -8.42 -1.47
C SER A 283 -1.54 -9.77 -0.77
N ILE A 284 -0.56 -10.66 -0.97
CA ILE A 284 -0.52 -11.99 -0.33
C ILE A 284 0.85 -12.42 0.17
N GLY A 285 0.88 -13.04 1.35
CA GLY A 285 2.03 -13.78 1.88
C GLY A 285 2.08 -15.25 1.46
N ALA A 286 3.28 -15.81 1.36
CA ALA A 286 3.46 -17.22 1.03
C ALA A 286 3.20 -18.10 2.26
N ARG A 287 1.95 -18.55 2.43
CA ARG A 287 1.53 -19.35 3.58
C ARG A 287 2.08 -20.80 3.50
N PRO A 288 2.57 -21.39 4.61
CA PRO A 288 2.74 -20.83 5.95
C PRO A 288 4.15 -20.22 6.21
N PHE A 289 4.91 -19.90 5.16
CA PHE A 289 6.35 -19.68 5.22
C PHE A 289 6.77 -18.22 5.46
N ALA A 290 6.07 -17.25 4.86
CA ALA A 290 6.49 -15.85 4.86
C ALA A 290 5.31 -14.86 4.80
N SER A 291 5.49 -13.71 5.45
CA SER A 291 4.54 -12.59 5.43
C SER A 291 4.49 -11.93 4.06
N GLY A 292 3.33 -11.38 3.70
CA GLY A 292 3.13 -10.67 2.44
C GLY A 292 3.81 -9.32 2.37
N GLY A 293 3.36 -8.53 1.41
CA GLY A 293 3.88 -7.21 1.10
C GLY A 293 2.84 -6.13 1.35
N ILE A 294 3.00 -5.02 0.63
CA ILE A 294 2.05 -3.91 0.59
C ILE A 294 1.68 -3.68 -0.88
N GLY A 295 0.43 -3.99 -1.22
CA GLY A 295 -0.17 -3.71 -2.53
C GLY A 295 -1.00 -2.44 -2.46
N VAL A 296 -0.84 -1.57 -3.46
CA VAL A 296 -1.46 -0.24 -3.49
C VAL A 296 -1.92 0.09 -4.91
N LEU A 297 -3.19 0.46 -5.04
CA LEU A 297 -3.71 1.22 -6.17
C LEU A 297 -4.23 2.55 -5.64
N ILE A 298 -3.79 3.66 -6.24
CA ILE A 298 -4.31 4.99 -5.94
C ILE A 298 -4.76 5.60 -7.26
N ASP A 299 -6.02 5.97 -7.34
CA ASP A 299 -6.56 6.83 -8.39
C ASP A 299 -6.71 8.27 -7.86
N GLY A 300 -6.78 9.24 -8.76
CA GLY A 300 -6.82 10.66 -8.45
C GLY A 300 -8.11 11.36 -8.85
N GLU A 301 -8.56 11.21 -10.09
CA GLU A 301 -9.68 11.97 -10.64
C GLU A 301 -10.31 11.29 -11.87
N GLY A 302 -11.62 11.08 -11.84
CA GLY A 302 -12.45 10.77 -13.03
C GLY A 302 -13.41 9.63 -12.74
N ASN A 303 -14.18 9.16 -13.72
CA ASN A 303 -15.20 8.13 -13.45
C ASN A 303 -14.66 6.77 -13.87
N ASP A 304 -14.34 5.95 -12.89
CA ASP A 304 -13.46 4.80 -13.06
C ASP A 304 -14.20 3.47 -12.92
N TYR A 305 -13.67 2.48 -13.65
CA TYR A 305 -14.20 1.12 -13.65
C TYR A 305 -13.18 0.16 -13.05
N TYR A 306 -13.46 -0.31 -11.83
CA TYR A 306 -12.68 -1.35 -11.16
C TYR A 306 -13.36 -2.70 -11.34
N ILE A 307 -12.86 -3.50 -12.28
CA ILE A 307 -13.45 -4.77 -12.65
C ILE A 307 -12.50 -5.91 -12.33
N GLY A 308 -12.84 -6.73 -11.33
CA GLY A 308 -12.12 -7.95 -10.99
C GLY A 308 -13.08 -9.09 -10.64
N ASP A 309 -12.57 -10.30 -10.47
CA ASP A 309 -13.35 -11.43 -9.96
C ASP A 309 -13.03 -11.67 -8.49
N VAL A 310 -12.06 -12.54 -8.21
CA VAL A 310 -11.71 -12.98 -6.86
C VAL A 310 -10.35 -12.42 -6.46
N TYR A 311 -10.23 -11.89 -5.24
CA TYR A 311 -9.01 -11.26 -4.71
C TYR A 311 -8.63 -9.96 -5.43
N SER A 312 -9.47 -8.93 -5.31
CA SER A 312 -9.26 -7.62 -5.94
C SER A 312 -9.66 -6.45 -5.03
N GLN A 313 -9.46 -5.22 -5.50
CA GLN A 313 -10.01 -3.98 -4.91
C GLN A 313 -9.61 -3.78 -3.44
N GLY A 314 -8.31 -3.56 -3.19
CA GLY A 314 -7.79 -3.29 -1.85
C GLY A 314 -7.86 -4.47 -0.88
N THR A 315 -8.05 -5.69 -1.39
CA THR A 315 -8.13 -6.91 -0.59
C THR A 315 -6.74 -7.41 -0.17
N SER A 316 -6.65 -8.18 0.91
CA SER A 316 -5.39 -8.78 1.34
C SER A 316 -5.55 -10.22 1.85
N TYR A 317 -4.46 -10.99 1.80
CA TYR A 317 -4.41 -12.36 2.30
C TYR A 317 -3.08 -12.69 3.00
N PHE A 318 -3.12 -13.26 4.20
CA PHE A 318 -1.96 -13.79 4.94
C PHE A 318 -0.82 -12.79 5.20
N TYR A 319 -0.86 -12.12 6.36
CA TYR A 319 0.20 -11.22 6.85
C TYR A 319 0.62 -10.15 5.83
N SER A 320 -0.34 -9.57 5.14
CA SER A 320 -0.14 -8.56 4.10
C SER A 320 -1.05 -7.35 4.31
N ILE A 321 -0.80 -6.29 3.54
CA ILE A 321 -1.65 -5.11 3.45
C ILE A 321 -2.02 -4.90 1.98
N GLY A 322 -3.32 -4.80 1.69
CA GLY A 322 -3.84 -4.42 0.38
C GLY A 322 -4.62 -3.12 0.51
N MET A 323 -4.47 -2.23 -0.47
CA MET A 323 -5.05 -0.89 -0.45
C MET A 323 -5.53 -0.46 -1.82
N LEU A 324 -6.76 0.04 -1.89
CA LEU A 324 -7.28 0.83 -2.99
C LEU A 324 -7.74 2.18 -2.43
N LEU A 325 -7.29 3.27 -3.03
CA LEU A 325 -7.74 4.62 -2.73
C LEU A 325 -8.21 5.29 -4.03
N ASP A 326 -9.50 5.55 -4.13
CA ASP A 326 -10.04 6.52 -5.08
C ASP A 326 -10.21 7.86 -4.37
N LYS A 327 -10.06 8.96 -5.10
CA LYS A 327 -10.19 10.31 -4.56
C LYS A 327 -11.39 11.07 -5.11
N LYS A 328 -11.81 10.83 -6.34
CA LYS A 328 -12.88 11.60 -6.98
C LYS A 328 -13.38 10.84 -8.19
N GLY A 329 -14.69 10.68 -8.28
CA GLY A 329 -15.27 10.07 -9.44
C GLY A 329 -16.76 9.87 -9.32
N ASN A 330 -17.27 8.94 -10.11
CA ASN A 330 -18.56 8.28 -9.90
C ASN A 330 -18.28 6.85 -10.37
N ASP A 331 -17.85 6.03 -9.43
CA ASP A 331 -16.99 4.90 -9.72
C ASP A 331 -17.74 3.59 -9.60
N HIS A 332 -17.23 2.60 -10.33
CA HIS A 332 -17.86 1.30 -10.45
C HIS A 332 -16.92 0.20 -9.97
N TYR A 333 -17.15 -0.28 -8.75
CA TYR A 333 -16.44 -1.40 -8.15
C TYR A 333 -17.21 -2.70 -8.37
N ILE A 334 -16.75 -3.53 -9.32
CA ILE A 334 -17.39 -4.79 -9.70
C ILE A 334 -16.47 -5.96 -9.35
N ALA A 335 -16.95 -6.85 -8.49
CA ALA A 335 -16.23 -8.02 -8.03
C ALA A 335 -17.12 -9.26 -7.85
N SER A 336 -16.47 -10.41 -7.65
CA SER A 336 -17.14 -11.69 -7.41
C SER A 336 -17.06 -12.14 -5.95
N GLU A 337 -15.88 -12.16 -5.33
CA GLU A 337 -15.67 -12.54 -3.92
C GLU A 337 -14.28 -12.08 -3.43
N TYR A 338 -14.07 -11.91 -2.12
CA TYR A 338 -12.79 -11.46 -1.54
C TYR A 338 -12.34 -10.14 -2.20
N ALA A 339 -13.15 -9.10 -2.01
CA ALA A 339 -13.00 -7.83 -2.70
C ALA A 339 -13.30 -6.62 -1.79
N GLN A 340 -13.17 -5.41 -2.32
CA GLN A 340 -13.70 -4.17 -1.72
C GLN A 340 -13.23 -3.97 -0.26
N GLY A 341 -11.91 -3.98 -0.07
CA GLY A 341 -11.30 -3.76 1.23
C GLY A 341 -11.40 -4.96 2.19
N ALA A 342 -11.62 -6.18 1.69
CA ALA A 342 -11.67 -7.36 2.54
C ALA A 342 -10.27 -7.78 3.06
N GLY A 343 -10.19 -8.16 4.33
CA GLY A 343 -8.97 -8.72 4.93
C GLY A 343 -9.12 -10.21 5.20
N ILE A 344 -8.12 -11.03 4.85
CA ILE A 344 -8.19 -12.49 4.98
C ILE A 344 -6.93 -13.07 5.67
N HIS A 345 -7.12 -13.85 6.74
CA HIS A 345 -6.07 -14.53 7.50
C HIS A 345 -4.95 -13.60 7.99
N LEU A 346 -5.14 -12.90 9.11
CA LEU A 346 -4.08 -12.06 9.73
C LEU A 346 -3.52 -10.95 8.80
N SER A 347 -4.35 -10.45 7.88
CA SER A 347 -4.01 -9.37 6.95
C SER A 347 -4.90 -8.15 7.14
N ALA A 348 -4.62 -7.05 6.43
CA ALA A 348 -5.43 -5.84 6.41
C ALA A 348 -5.82 -5.46 4.97
N GLY A 349 -7.12 -5.53 4.67
CA GLY A 349 -7.68 -5.02 3.41
C GLY A 349 -8.31 -3.66 3.64
N ILE A 350 -8.09 -2.74 2.71
CA ILE A 350 -8.51 -1.35 2.82
C ILE A 350 -8.98 -0.85 1.45
N LEU A 351 -10.22 -0.40 1.38
CA LEU A 351 -10.73 0.42 0.28
C LEU A 351 -11.18 1.76 0.86
N VAL A 352 -10.75 2.85 0.25
CA VAL A 352 -11.20 4.20 0.59
C VAL A 352 -11.64 4.90 -0.69
N ASP A 353 -12.85 5.42 -0.68
CA ASP A 353 -13.33 6.40 -1.64
C ASP A 353 -13.54 7.74 -0.92
N LEU A 354 -13.26 8.85 -1.61
CA LEU A 354 -13.33 10.19 -1.03
C LEU A 354 -14.49 11.03 -1.57
N GLU A 355 -14.92 10.85 -2.82
CA GLU A 355 -15.95 11.66 -3.48
C GLU A 355 -16.54 10.93 -4.69
N GLY A 356 -17.86 10.78 -4.77
CA GLY A 356 -18.52 10.29 -5.98
C GLY A 356 -19.84 9.60 -5.69
N ASP A 357 -20.77 9.57 -6.65
CA ASP A 357 -21.95 8.71 -6.54
C ASP A 357 -21.58 7.30 -7.03
N ASP A 358 -21.17 6.43 -6.12
CA ASP A 358 -20.42 5.21 -6.41
C ASP A 358 -21.26 3.93 -6.34
N ASN A 359 -20.78 2.90 -7.03
CA ASN A 359 -21.43 1.60 -7.10
C ASN A 359 -20.50 0.48 -6.65
N TYR A 360 -20.79 -0.08 -5.48
CA TYR A 360 -20.08 -1.21 -4.90
C TYR A 360 -20.86 -2.50 -5.10
N ILE A 361 -20.43 -3.32 -6.05
CA ILE A 361 -21.09 -4.58 -6.39
C ILE A 361 -20.11 -5.75 -6.21
N SER A 362 -20.36 -6.59 -5.22
CA SER A 362 -19.75 -7.92 -5.13
C SER A 362 -20.82 -8.99 -5.23
N LYS A 363 -20.58 -10.07 -5.97
CA LYS A 363 -21.56 -11.17 -6.05
C LYS A 363 -21.67 -11.92 -4.72
N TYR A 364 -20.53 -12.15 -4.06
CA TYR A 364 -20.39 -12.88 -2.81
C TYR A 364 -19.46 -12.13 -1.85
N GLY A 365 -19.66 -12.33 -0.55
CA GLY A 365 -18.71 -11.97 0.48
C GLY A 365 -17.70 -13.10 0.72
N PRO A 366 -16.49 -12.81 1.24
CA PRO A 366 -16.18 -11.57 1.93
C PRO A 366 -15.92 -10.37 1.02
N ALA A 367 -16.62 -9.26 1.25
CA ALA A 367 -16.42 -7.99 0.55
C ALA A 367 -16.87 -6.80 1.41
N GLN A 368 -16.77 -5.57 0.92
CA GLN A 368 -17.33 -4.37 1.56
C GLN A 368 -16.87 -4.19 3.01
N GLY A 369 -15.54 -4.18 3.19
CA GLY A 369 -14.91 -4.01 4.49
C GLY A 369 -15.06 -5.20 5.43
N GLU A 370 -15.35 -6.39 4.91
CA GLU A 370 -15.40 -7.62 5.72
C GLU A 370 -14.00 -8.14 6.11
N GLY A 371 -13.86 -8.52 7.37
CA GLY A 371 -12.69 -9.27 7.84
C GLY A 371 -12.99 -10.76 7.91
N HIS A 372 -12.02 -11.62 7.60
CA HIS A 372 -12.08 -13.08 7.79
C HIS A 372 -10.82 -13.70 8.42
N ASP A 373 -10.97 -14.41 9.55
CA ASP A 373 -9.92 -15.15 10.25
C ASP A 373 -8.77 -14.28 10.80
N LEU A 374 -9.03 -13.60 11.93
CA LEU A 374 -8.06 -12.75 12.64
C LEU A 374 -7.48 -11.59 11.80
N SER A 375 -8.14 -11.22 10.71
CA SER A 375 -7.79 -10.09 9.84
C SER A 375 -8.65 -8.86 10.14
N ILE A 376 -8.38 -7.77 9.41
CA ILE A 376 -9.23 -6.59 9.37
C ILE A 376 -9.59 -6.24 7.92
N GLY A 377 -10.89 -6.04 7.66
CA GLY A 377 -11.39 -5.43 6.45
C GLY A 377 -11.91 -4.02 6.73
N ILE A 378 -11.65 -3.09 5.82
CA ILE A 378 -12.04 -1.69 5.94
C ILE A 378 -12.53 -1.20 4.58
N LEU A 379 -13.76 -0.69 4.56
CA LEU A 379 -14.31 0.13 3.49
C LEU A 379 -14.70 1.49 4.09
N ILE A 380 -14.20 2.57 3.51
CA ILE A 380 -14.59 3.93 3.90
C ILE A 380 -15.04 4.66 2.64
N ASP A 381 -16.30 5.04 2.62
CA ASP A 381 -16.82 6.06 1.72
C ASP A 381 -16.92 7.40 2.47
N LYS A 382 -16.72 8.49 1.77
CA LYS A 382 -16.69 9.84 2.33
C LYS A 382 -17.86 10.71 1.86
N LYS A 383 -18.31 10.57 0.61
CA LYS A 383 -19.31 11.47 0.03
C LYS A 383 -19.92 10.87 -1.23
N GLY A 384 -21.24 10.91 -1.30
CA GLY A 384 -22.00 10.70 -2.54
C GLY A 384 -23.32 10.02 -2.24
N ASP A 385 -24.21 9.90 -3.23
CA ASP A 385 -25.39 9.04 -3.09
C ASP A 385 -25.07 7.63 -3.60
N ASP A 386 -24.68 6.72 -2.70
CA ASP A 386 -23.98 5.47 -3.03
C ASP A 386 -24.88 4.23 -3.08
N PHE A 387 -24.44 3.24 -3.87
CA PHE A 387 -25.13 1.96 -4.00
C PHE A 387 -24.24 0.78 -3.63
N TYR A 388 -24.62 0.06 -2.56
CA TYR A 388 -23.92 -1.12 -2.07
C TYR A 388 -24.72 -2.40 -2.29
N LYS A 389 -24.10 -3.41 -2.90
CA LYS A 389 -24.72 -4.72 -3.11
C LYS A 389 -23.74 -5.87 -2.93
N VAL A 390 -24.08 -6.78 -2.01
CA VAL A 390 -23.30 -8.01 -1.75
C VAL A 390 -24.19 -9.17 -1.26
N SER A 391 -23.84 -10.41 -1.57
CA SER A 391 -24.34 -11.58 -0.83
C SER A 391 -23.43 -11.82 0.38
N GLY A 392 -23.93 -11.66 1.59
CA GLY A 392 -23.15 -11.55 2.82
C GLY A 392 -23.59 -10.30 3.58
N GLY A 393 -22.67 -9.41 3.91
CA GLY A 393 -23.07 -8.07 4.32
C GLY A 393 -21.92 -7.07 4.30
N GLN A 394 -22.12 -5.99 5.04
CA GLN A 394 -21.23 -4.84 5.08
C GLN A 394 -20.60 -4.69 6.46
N GLY A 395 -19.28 -4.49 6.48
CA GLY A 395 -18.54 -4.30 7.73
C GLY A 395 -18.67 -5.48 8.70
N ILE A 396 -18.65 -6.72 8.20
CA ILE A 396 -18.82 -7.94 9.01
C ILE A 396 -17.47 -8.49 9.49
N GLY A 397 -17.41 -8.84 10.78
CA GLY A 397 -16.32 -9.61 11.39
C GLY A 397 -16.58 -11.12 11.31
N LEU A 398 -16.20 -11.77 10.20
CA LEU A 398 -16.28 -13.22 10.02
C LEU A 398 -15.13 -13.96 10.71
N THR A 399 -15.45 -14.97 11.51
CA THR A 399 -14.42 -15.85 12.11
C THR A 399 -13.33 -15.04 12.82
N ASN A 400 -13.67 -14.32 13.90
CA ASN A 400 -12.70 -13.68 14.81
C ASN A 400 -11.92 -12.50 14.23
N SER A 401 -12.47 -11.86 13.22
CA SER A 401 -11.87 -10.73 12.52
C SER A 401 -12.54 -9.42 12.90
N ILE A 402 -12.08 -8.32 12.29
CA ILE A 402 -12.73 -7.02 12.38
C ILE A 402 -13.22 -6.65 10.98
N GLY A 403 -14.51 -6.35 10.83
CA GLY A 403 -15.05 -5.73 9.62
C GLY A 403 -15.52 -4.32 9.93
N ILE A 404 -15.20 -3.38 9.04
CA ILE A 404 -15.55 -1.96 9.17
C ILE A 404 -16.05 -1.45 7.82
N LEU A 405 -17.29 -0.96 7.80
CA LEU A 405 -17.77 -0.06 6.76
C LEU A 405 -18.11 1.28 7.40
N ILE A 406 -17.61 2.37 6.83
CA ILE A 406 -18.00 3.73 7.19
C ILE A 406 -18.42 4.47 5.93
N ASP A 407 -19.70 4.78 5.81
CA ASP A 407 -20.21 5.79 4.91
C ASP A 407 -20.33 7.12 5.67
N SER A 408 -19.83 8.21 5.10
CA SER A 408 -19.69 9.47 5.83
C SER A 408 -20.69 10.55 5.45
N ASP A 409 -21.30 10.50 4.27
CA ASP A 409 -22.19 11.55 3.75
C ASP A 409 -22.90 11.04 2.48
N GLY A 410 -24.23 10.99 2.46
CA GLY A 410 -24.91 10.50 1.26
C GLY A 410 -26.42 10.37 1.38
N ASN A 411 -27.07 9.76 0.40
CA ASN A 411 -28.38 9.13 0.60
C ASN A 411 -28.30 7.74 -0.05
N ASP A 412 -28.01 6.75 0.78
CA ASP A 412 -27.37 5.54 0.30
C ASP A 412 -28.33 4.38 0.25
N ILE A 413 -28.03 3.42 -0.61
CA ILE A 413 -28.81 2.20 -0.77
C ILE A 413 -27.93 1.00 -0.43
N TYR A 414 -28.24 0.39 0.71
CA TYR A 414 -27.60 -0.83 1.16
C TYR A 414 -28.43 -2.04 0.78
N ASN A 415 -27.80 -3.00 0.09
CA ASN A 415 -28.48 -4.20 -0.36
C ASN A 415 -27.68 -5.47 -0.02
N THR A 416 -28.39 -6.44 0.55
CA THR A 416 -27.87 -7.78 0.85
C THR A 416 -29.02 -8.78 0.93
N TYR A 417 -28.76 -10.03 0.55
CA TYR A 417 -29.72 -11.12 0.63
C TYR A 417 -29.90 -11.63 2.08
N GLU A 418 -28.89 -11.48 2.92
CA GLU A 418 -28.79 -12.07 4.26
C GLU A 418 -29.22 -11.08 5.35
N LYS A 419 -30.54 -10.93 5.49
CA LYS A 419 -31.20 -9.96 6.39
C LYS A 419 -30.70 -9.96 7.85
N GLU A 420 -30.27 -11.11 8.35
CA GLU A 420 -29.87 -11.29 9.75
C GLU A 420 -28.45 -10.78 10.04
N ILE A 421 -27.54 -10.85 9.06
CA ILE A 421 -26.12 -10.46 9.23
C ILE A 421 -25.79 -9.10 8.60
N GLY A 422 -26.67 -8.61 7.72
CA GLY A 422 -26.37 -7.68 6.63
C GLY A 422 -25.52 -6.44 6.93
N GLN A 423 -25.65 -5.78 8.07
CA GLN A 423 -24.88 -4.56 8.39
C GLN A 423 -24.27 -4.65 9.78
N GLY A 424 -22.93 -4.71 9.84
CA GLY A 424 -22.17 -4.59 11.08
C GLY A 424 -22.34 -5.77 12.03
N SER A 425 -22.27 -7.01 11.52
CA SER A 425 -22.38 -8.22 12.35
C SER A 425 -21.02 -8.83 12.71
N GLY A 426 -20.97 -9.57 13.81
CA GLY A 426 -19.74 -10.19 14.31
C GLY A 426 -20.02 -11.52 14.97
N THR A 427 -19.14 -12.50 14.74
CA THR A 427 -19.31 -13.88 15.25
C THR A 427 -18.21 -14.26 16.25
N TRP A 428 -18.58 -15.03 17.27
CA TRP A 428 -17.59 -15.64 18.17
C TRP A 428 -17.21 -17.02 17.64
N THR A 429 -15.94 -17.21 17.32
CA THR A 429 -15.43 -18.48 16.80
C THR A 429 -14.08 -18.80 17.47
N ARG A 430 -13.74 -20.09 17.65
CA ARG A 430 -12.40 -20.52 18.14
C ARG A 430 -11.84 -19.77 19.38
N GLY A 431 -12.69 -19.21 20.26
CA GLY A 431 -12.26 -18.50 21.47
C GLY A 431 -11.92 -17.02 21.31
N PHE A 432 -12.21 -16.41 20.17
CA PHE A 432 -11.99 -14.98 19.91
C PHE A 432 -13.29 -14.32 19.46
N CYS A 433 -13.41 -13.00 19.66
CA CYS A 433 -14.52 -12.22 19.13
C CYS A 433 -14.24 -11.75 17.70
N GLY A 434 -15.23 -11.88 16.82
CA GLY A 434 -15.30 -11.11 15.58
C GLY A 434 -16.11 -9.84 15.82
N ILE A 435 -15.61 -8.70 15.38
CA ILE A 435 -16.23 -7.38 15.56
C ILE A 435 -16.73 -6.90 14.20
N GLY A 436 -18.01 -6.51 14.13
CA GLY A 436 -18.58 -5.86 12.96
C GLY A 436 -18.96 -4.43 13.28
N ILE A 437 -18.53 -3.49 12.45
CA ILE A 437 -18.84 -2.07 12.58
C ILE A 437 -19.39 -1.60 11.23
N PHE A 438 -20.62 -1.14 11.26
CA PHE A 438 -21.25 -0.44 10.14
C PHE A 438 -21.66 0.94 10.63
N LEU A 439 -21.16 1.99 10.00
CA LEU A 439 -21.48 3.37 10.32
C LEU A 439 -21.94 4.07 9.06
N ASP A 440 -23.15 4.62 9.11
CA ASP A 440 -23.63 5.63 8.18
C ASP A 440 -23.75 6.93 8.99
N LEU A 441 -23.00 7.96 8.60
CA LEU A 441 -22.84 9.14 9.44
C LEU A 441 -23.83 10.27 9.11
N LYS A 442 -24.43 10.26 7.91
CA LYS A 442 -25.41 11.23 7.45
C LYS A 442 -26.09 10.70 6.19
N GLY A 443 -27.40 10.88 6.14
CA GLY A 443 -28.11 10.66 4.90
C GLY A 443 -29.58 10.42 5.10
N LYS A 444 -30.21 9.78 4.12
CA LYS A 444 -31.55 9.20 4.25
C LYS A 444 -31.54 7.90 3.50
N ASP A 445 -31.32 6.83 4.26
CA ASP A 445 -30.75 5.64 3.64
C ASP A 445 -31.75 4.50 3.58
N ILE A 446 -31.56 3.63 2.59
CA ILE A 446 -32.45 2.51 2.30
C ILE A 446 -31.75 1.21 2.69
N TYR A 447 -32.39 0.48 3.61
CA TYR A 447 -31.92 -0.81 4.10
C TYR A 447 -32.86 -1.95 3.68
N PRO A 448 -32.34 -3.19 3.53
CA PRO A 448 -33.14 -4.32 3.05
C PRO A 448 -33.94 -5.01 4.16
N SER A 449 -33.61 -4.75 5.42
CA SER A 449 -34.22 -5.38 6.60
C SER A 449 -35.04 -4.38 7.42
N LYS A 450 -35.84 -4.88 8.38
CA LYS A 450 -36.51 -4.02 9.37
C LYS A 450 -35.65 -3.75 10.61
N GLU A 451 -34.53 -4.46 10.75
CA GLU A 451 -33.65 -4.37 11.92
C GLU A 451 -32.62 -3.26 11.77
N SER A 452 -32.02 -3.18 10.58
CA SER A 452 -31.27 -2.01 10.12
C SER A 452 -32.27 -1.01 9.54
N LYS A 453 -32.20 0.24 9.98
CA LYS A 453 -33.07 1.30 9.47
C LYS A 453 -32.41 2.66 9.66
N ASP A 454 -32.81 3.57 8.80
CA ASP A 454 -32.53 4.99 8.82
C ASP A 454 -32.65 5.59 10.24
N PHE A 455 -31.70 6.44 10.60
CA PHE A 455 -31.61 7.18 11.86
C PHE A 455 -31.72 6.30 13.12
N SER A 456 -31.01 5.18 13.13
CA SER A 456 -31.07 4.27 14.27
C SER A 456 -29.76 3.53 14.55
N MET A 457 -29.64 3.07 15.78
CA MET A 457 -28.58 2.16 16.19
C MET A 457 -29.18 0.78 16.42
N TRP A 458 -28.49 -0.26 15.93
CA TRP A 458 -28.84 -1.64 16.18
C TRP A 458 -27.61 -2.45 16.59
N ILE A 459 -27.86 -3.55 17.28
CA ILE A 459 -26.84 -4.48 17.75
C ILE A 459 -27.08 -5.82 17.08
N LYS A 460 -26.08 -6.34 16.38
CA LYS A 460 -26.10 -7.66 15.76
C LYS A 460 -25.32 -8.64 16.64
N GLY A 461 -26.05 -9.48 17.37
CA GLY A 461 -25.46 -10.42 18.32
C GLY A 461 -24.82 -9.71 19.52
N LYS A 462 -23.58 -10.05 19.86
CA LYS A 462 -22.84 -9.45 21.00
C LYS A 462 -21.71 -8.51 20.59
N TYR A 463 -21.28 -8.57 19.33
CA TYR A 463 -20.01 -7.99 18.87
C TYR A 463 -20.18 -7.18 17.59
N GLY A 464 -21.40 -7.09 17.06
CA GLY A 464 -21.74 -6.28 15.91
C GLY A 464 -22.54 -5.05 16.28
N VAL A 465 -22.20 -3.91 15.70
CA VAL A 465 -22.95 -2.67 15.79
C VAL A 465 -23.17 -2.09 14.40
N GLY A 466 -24.40 -1.66 14.13
CA GLY A 466 -24.69 -0.74 13.05
C GLY A 466 -25.27 0.54 13.61
N TYR A 467 -24.84 1.68 13.07
CA TYR A 467 -25.35 2.98 13.48
C TYR A 467 -25.48 3.91 12.30
N ASP A 468 -26.70 4.38 12.11
CA ASP A 468 -27.10 5.40 11.15
C ASP A 468 -27.49 6.69 11.89
N LEU A 469 -26.99 7.83 11.40
CA LEU A 469 -27.06 9.14 12.05
C LEU A 469 -27.77 10.19 11.17
N ASP A 470 -28.75 10.89 11.73
CA ASP A 470 -29.44 12.05 11.10
C ASP A 470 -28.54 13.29 10.92
N SER A 471 -27.38 13.29 11.57
CA SER A 471 -26.25 14.20 11.37
C SER A 471 -25.31 14.11 12.55
N VAL A 472 -24.01 13.99 12.29
CA VAL A 472 -22.99 14.24 13.32
C VAL A 472 -23.03 15.73 13.68
N LYS A 473 -23.73 16.10 14.76
CA LYS A 473 -23.54 17.41 15.40
C LYS A 473 -22.14 17.46 16.00
N ILE A 474 -21.17 17.92 15.22
CA ILE A 474 -19.85 18.27 15.74
C ILE A 474 -20.05 19.44 16.71
N GLN A 475 -20.07 19.14 18.01
CA GLN A 475 -19.92 20.19 19.00
C GLN A 475 -18.50 20.73 18.84
N PRO A 476 -18.31 22.00 18.49
CA PRO A 476 -16.97 22.56 18.39
C PRO A 476 -16.29 22.39 19.76
N PRO A 477 -15.03 21.91 19.81
CA PRO A 477 -14.35 21.71 21.07
C PRO A 477 -14.32 23.04 21.82
N GLN A 478 -14.87 23.04 23.04
CA GLN A 478 -14.90 24.20 23.91
C GLN A 478 -13.46 24.49 24.36
N ARG A 479 -12.82 25.52 23.79
CA ARG A 479 -11.46 25.93 24.18
C ARG A 479 -11.53 26.66 25.52
N GLU A 480 -11.16 26.00 26.61
CA GLU A 480 -10.97 26.69 27.90
C GLU A 480 -9.69 27.52 27.86
N ARG A 481 -9.84 28.85 27.80
CA ARG A 481 -8.72 29.81 27.85
C ARG A 481 -8.44 30.32 29.26
N ASP A 482 -8.61 29.51 30.29
CA ASP A 482 -8.30 30.00 31.64
C ASP A 482 -6.83 29.77 32.02
N THR A 483 -6.00 30.77 31.71
CA THR A 483 -4.60 30.83 32.15
C THR A 483 -4.44 31.50 33.52
N PHE A 484 -5.55 31.83 34.20
CA PHE A 484 -5.51 32.45 35.51
C PHE A 484 -5.09 31.43 36.57
N ILE A 485 -4.17 31.84 37.42
CA ILE A 485 -3.75 31.12 38.61
C ILE A 485 -3.86 32.15 39.73
N PRO A 486 -4.77 31.98 40.70
CA PRO A 486 -4.91 32.90 41.82
C PRO A 486 -3.63 32.91 42.66
N ASP A 487 -3.20 34.08 43.14
CA ASP A 487 -2.04 34.15 44.05
C ASP A 487 -2.29 33.42 45.38
N THR A 488 -3.56 33.22 45.75
CA THR A 488 -3.99 32.48 46.94
C THR A 488 -4.05 30.97 46.76
N ILE A 489 -3.63 30.43 45.61
CA ILE A 489 -3.65 28.99 45.33
C ILE A 489 -2.81 28.21 46.36
N SER A 490 -3.22 26.99 46.72
CA SER A 490 -2.41 26.15 47.61
C SER A 490 -1.15 25.64 46.90
N ILE A 491 -0.08 25.35 47.64
CA ILE A 491 1.17 24.87 47.04
C ILE A 491 0.99 23.55 46.29
N LYS A 492 0.14 22.65 46.82
CA LYS A 492 -0.24 21.40 46.17
C LYS A 492 -0.87 21.64 44.80
N LYS A 493 -1.90 22.48 44.73
CA LYS A 493 -2.63 22.73 43.47
C LYS A 493 -1.76 23.50 42.46
N LEU A 494 -0.87 24.37 42.96
CA LEU A 494 0.11 25.04 42.12
C LEU A 494 1.13 24.05 41.52
N PHE A 495 1.59 23.09 42.30
CA PHE A 495 2.48 22.02 41.83
C PHE A 495 1.80 21.10 40.82
N GLU A 496 0.52 20.76 41.03
CA GLU A 496 -0.29 20.00 40.07
C GLU A 496 -0.33 20.72 38.72
N ILE A 497 -0.63 22.03 38.69
CA ILE A 497 -0.64 22.81 37.44
C ILE A 497 0.76 22.91 36.82
N ALA A 498 1.81 23.10 37.63
CA ALA A 498 3.20 23.13 37.16
C ALA A 498 3.65 21.80 36.52
N SER A 499 2.97 20.71 36.86
CA SER A 499 3.20 19.33 36.41
C SER A 499 2.24 18.90 35.30
N GLU A 500 1.44 19.82 34.73
CA GLU A 500 0.67 19.54 33.51
C GLU A 500 1.60 19.50 32.28
N TRP A 501 1.14 18.88 31.20
CA TRP A 501 1.90 18.80 29.96
C TRP A 501 1.96 20.17 29.27
N GLU A 502 3.17 20.73 29.17
CA GLU A 502 3.43 22.07 28.61
C GLU A 502 3.35 22.09 27.07
N VAL A 503 2.18 21.78 26.52
CA VAL A 503 1.88 21.79 25.08
C VAL A 503 0.58 22.52 24.81
N GLY A 504 0.40 22.98 23.56
CA GLY A 504 -0.83 23.65 23.14
C GLY A 504 -1.25 24.80 24.05
N GLU A 505 -2.49 24.76 24.54
CA GLU A 505 -3.10 25.78 25.40
C GLU A 505 -2.50 25.86 26.82
N ASN A 506 -1.95 24.75 27.33
CA ASN A 506 -1.36 24.69 28.66
C ASN A 506 0.03 25.35 28.75
N LYS A 507 0.68 25.64 27.61
CA LYS A 507 2.04 26.18 27.57
C LYS A 507 2.21 27.44 28.42
N ILE A 508 1.25 28.37 28.36
CA ILE A 508 1.30 29.62 29.12
C ILE A 508 1.03 29.38 30.61
N ARG A 509 -0.01 28.58 30.92
CA ARG A 509 -0.45 28.30 32.29
C ARG A 509 0.60 27.53 33.10
N VAL A 510 1.17 26.48 32.51
CA VAL A 510 2.21 25.65 33.14
C VAL A 510 3.48 26.46 33.41
N LYS A 511 3.91 27.26 32.43
CA LYS A 511 5.08 28.13 32.62
C LYS A 511 4.86 29.13 33.75
N LYS A 512 3.70 29.78 33.79
CA LYS A 512 3.32 30.70 34.88
C LYS A 512 3.25 29.98 36.23
N ALA A 513 2.71 28.77 36.28
CA ALA A 513 2.66 27.95 37.49
C ALA A 513 4.06 27.64 38.02
N ARG A 514 5.00 27.24 37.15
CA ARG A 514 6.40 26.98 37.51
C ARG A 514 7.13 28.21 38.01
N GLU A 515 6.88 29.37 37.41
CA GLU A 515 7.40 30.67 37.89
C GLU A 515 6.86 31.02 39.28
N MET A 516 5.54 30.88 39.49
CA MET A 516 4.90 31.10 40.80
C MET A 516 5.40 30.11 41.85
N LEU A 517 5.53 28.82 41.49
CA LEU A 517 6.07 27.77 42.35
C LEU A 517 7.50 28.13 42.79
N SER A 518 8.33 28.58 41.85
CA SER A 518 9.71 29.00 42.11
C SER A 518 9.79 30.23 43.02
N LYS A 519 8.83 31.15 42.94
CA LYS A 519 8.75 32.33 43.84
C LYS A 519 8.37 31.99 45.28
N ARG A 520 7.67 30.87 45.52
CA ARG A 520 7.22 30.44 46.86
C ARG A 520 8.29 29.71 47.68
N LYS A 521 9.47 29.48 47.11
CA LYS A 521 10.72 29.07 47.80
C LYS A 521 10.52 27.98 48.86
N GLU A 522 10.59 28.35 50.16
CA GLU A 522 10.55 27.44 51.31
C GLU A 522 9.27 26.59 51.34
N GLU A 523 8.13 27.18 50.99
CA GLU A 523 6.87 26.45 50.94
C GLU A 523 6.86 25.40 49.83
N ALA A 524 7.41 25.75 48.66
CA ALA A 524 7.51 24.86 47.51
C ALA A 524 8.52 23.74 47.74
N VAL A 525 9.71 24.04 48.29
CA VAL A 525 10.74 23.03 48.55
C VAL A 525 10.27 22.04 49.62
N ASN A 526 9.61 22.49 50.69
CA ASN A 526 9.08 21.58 51.70
C ASN A 526 8.05 20.62 51.07
N TYR A 527 7.07 21.17 50.34
CA TYR A 527 6.07 20.33 49.68
C TYR A 527 6.68 19.33 48.68
N ILE A 528 7.61 19.78 47.83
CA ILE A 528 8.26 18.90 46.85
C ILE A 528 9.00 17.76 47.56
N PHE A 529 9.76 18.07 48.60
CA PHE A 529 10.60 17.07 49.26
C PHE A 529 9.85 16.14 50.19
N ASP A 530 8.79 16.61 50.83
CA ASP A 530 7.97 15.79 51.72
C ASP A 530 7.01 14.87 50.93
N GLU A 531 6.47 15.35 49.80
CA GLU A 531 5.35 14.66 49.13
C GLU A 531 5.69 14.14 47.72
N LYS A 532 6.70 14.69 47.03
CA LYS A 532 6.86 14.51 45.56
C LYS A 532 8.25 14.14 45.08
N ILE A 533 9.28 14.13 45.92
CA ILE A 533 10.67 13.94 45.48
C ILE A 533 10.93 12.55 44.88
N ASN A 534 10.19 11.53 45.32
CA ASN A 534 10.27 10.17 44.81
C ASN A 534 9.25 9.89 43.69
N THR A 535 8.74 10.93 43.02
CA THR A 535 7.78 10.74 41.93
C THR A 535 8.43 10.08 40.72
N LEU A 536 7.73 9.08 40.15
CA LEU A 536 8.08 8.48 38.86
C LEU A 536 7.35 9.16 37.68
N ASN A 537 6.50 10.16 37.97
CA ASN A 537 5.77 10.87 36.93
C ASN A 537 6.71 11.86 36.22
N SER A 538 6.98 11.62 34.94
CA SER A 538 7.88 12.45 34.12
C SER A 538 7.50 13.93 34.05
N LEU A 539 6.24 14.30 34.23
CA LEU A 539 5.79 15.70 34.22
C LEU A 539 6.02 16.39 35.57
N GLU A 540 5.80 15.67 36.67
CA GLU A 540 6.15 16.16 38.02
C GLU A 540 7.67 16.34 38.14
N ILE A 541 8.47 15.41 37.60
CA ILE A 541 9.94 15.54 37.54
C ILE A 541 10.36 16.84 36.83
N ARG A 542 9.70 17.21 35.72
CA ARG A 542 10.01 18.46 35.01
C ARG A 542 9.73 19.70 35.87
N ALA A 543 8.61 19.71 36.59
CA ALA A 543 8.27 20.80 37.50
C ALA A 543 9.32 20.93 38.63
N ILE A 544 9.75 19.80 39.21
CA ILE A 544 10.79 19.73 40.24
C ILE A 544 12.12 20.25 39.69
N VAL A 545 12.54 19.78 38.51
CA VAL A 545 13.80 20.19 37.86
C VAL A 545 13.83 21.71 37.62
N GLU A 546 12.75 22.29 37.07
CA GLU A 546 12.68 23.73 36.85
C GLU A 546 12.71 24.52 38.16
N PHE A 547 11.99 24.06 39.20
CA PHE A 547 12.04 24.67 40.52
C PHE A 547 13.47 24.66 41.09
N VAL A 548 14.15 23.51 41.06
CA VAL A 548 15.52 23.33 41.58
C VAL A 548 16.52 24.19 40.82
N LYS A 549 16.41 24.29 39.49
CA LYS A 549 17.28 25.16 38.67
C LYS A 549 17.21 26.62 39.12
N GLN A 550 16.02 27.10 39.50
CA GLN A 550 15.80 28.48 39.93
C GLN A 550 16.11 28.71 41.42
N ASN A 551 16.12 27.66 42.25
CA ASN A 551 16.27 27.76 43.71
C ASN A 551 17.42 26.89 44.27
N LYS A 552 18.55 26.83 43.57
CA LYS A 552 19.69 25.93 43.87
C LYS A 552 20.14 25.92 45.34
N GLU A 553 20.33 27.09 45.95
CA GLU A 553 20.84 27.19 47.32
C GLU A 553 19.88 26.56 48.34
N ILE A 554 18.58 26.83 48.19
CA ILE A 554 17.55 26.30 49.10
C ILE A 554 17.33 24.81 48.84
N SER A 555 17.41 24.36 47.59
CA SER A 555 17.25 22.94 47.25
C SER A 555 18.43 22.06 47.67
N LYS A 556 19.64 22.62 47.83
CA LYS A 556 20.88 21.87 48.09
C LYS A 556 20.76 20.93 49.28
N ASP A 557 20.32 21.44 50.42
CA ASP A 557 20.23 20.66 51.67
C ASP A 557 19.13 19.60 51.59
N TYR A 558 18.05 19.87 50.86
CA TYR A 558 16.94 18.95 50.66
C TYR A 558 17.31 17.82 49.69
N ILE A 559 18.06 18.10 48.62
CA ILE A 559 18.60 17.08 47.71
C ILE A 559 19.57 16.16 48.46
N LEU A 560 20.45 16.73 49.29
CA LEU A 560 21.35 15.96 50.15
C LEU A 560 20.59 15.07 51.14
N LYS A 561 19.46 15.54 51.68
CA LYS A 561 18.57 14.72 52.52
C LYS A 561 17.91 13.60 51.72
N ALA A 562 17.37 13.89 50.54
CA ALA A 562 16.71 12.91 49.67
C ALA A 562 17.66 11.79 49.22
N ILE A 563 18.89 12.13 48.81
CA ILE A 563 19.93 11.14 48.46
C ILE A 563 20.27 10.23 49.64
N LYS A 564 20.27 10.79 50.86
CA LYS A 564 20.57 10.04 52.10
C LYS A 564 19.38 9.25 52.64
N SER A 565 18.15 9.56 52.22
CA SER A 565 16.94 9.01 52.83
C SER A 565 16.51 7.63 52.30
N ILE A 566 17.22 7.05 51.33
CA ILE A 566 16.90 5.76 50.69
C ILE A 566 15.48 5.77 50.12
N ASN A 567 15.36 5.94 48.80
CA ASN A 567 14.32 5.35 47.97
C ASN A 567 14.84 5.38 46.53
N ASP A 568 15.07 4.19 45.96
CA ASP A 568 15.33 3.98 44.53
C ASP A 568 14.22 4.57 43.66
#